data_AF-A0A833PA43-F1
#
_entry.id   AF-A0A833PA43-F1
#
_cell.length_a   1.000
_cell.length_b   1.000
_cell.length_c   1.000
_cell.angle_alpha   90.00
_cell.angle_beta   90.00
_cell.angle_gamma   90.00
#
_symmetry.space_group_name_H-M   'P 1'
#
loop_
_entity.id
_entity.type
_entity.pdbx_description
1 polymer ?
#
loop_
_entity_poly.entity_id
_entity_poly.type
_entity_poly.pdbx_seq_one_letter_code
_entity_poly.pdbx_strand_id
1 'polypeptide(L)'
;MLPWSLTILIVAILVSMLVGRLSFRYFKLSNAQWTLFKDSIWSGVFVGLLCARIGFVLFNLEAYLEHPIEIIKLQDMGFSLYIGVFATVLWILWKNYALKKRFIILIFTTFALISVTSHYAYRQIQLKYQQFSEVSLLNLQQQPIELKKFLGKPTVINLWASWCPPCRREMPVLSEAQKKYPNVKLNLSLLIKMKML
;
A
#
# COMPACT_ATOMS: atom_id res chain seq x y z
N MET A 1 3.99 11.99 -0.69
CA MET A 1 3.54 11.65 -2.05
C MET A 1 2.36 10.71 -1.91
N LEU A 2 1.18 11.04 -2.46
CA LEU A 2 0.05 10.12 -2.43
C LEU A 2 0.46 8.81 -3.14
N PRO A 3 0.26 7.63 -2.52
CA PRO A 3 0.58 6.36 -3.16
C PRO A 3 -0.18 6.24 -4.47
N TRP A 4 0.52 6.08 -5.59
CA TRP A 4 -0.09 5.94 -6.92
C TRP A 4 -1.09 4.79 -7.01
N SER A 5 -0.93 3.77 -6.17
CA SER A 5 -1.90 2.69 -6.02
C SER A 5 -3.28 3.18 -5.56
N LEU A 6 -3.33 4.12 -4.61
CA LEU A 6 -4.59 4.69 -4.11
C LEU A 6 -5.26 5.59 -5.14
N THR A 7 -4.48 6.38 -5.88
CA THR A 7 -5.04 7.25 -6.92
C THR A 7 -5.66 6.44 -8.05
N ILE A 8 -5.00 5.35 -8.48
CA ILE A 8 -5.54 4.40 -9.46
C ILE A 8 -6.88 3.81 -8.98
N LEU A 9 -6.95 3.36 -7.73
CA LEU A 9 -8.18 2.79 -7.16
C LEU A 9 -9.33 3.79 -7.11
N ILE A 10 -9.07 5.03 -6.67
CA ILE A 10 -10.10 6.08 -6.60
C ILE A 10 -10.62 6.40 -8.01
N VAL A 11 -9.74 6.54 -9.00
CA VAL A 11 -10.13 6.79 -10.40
C VAL A 11 -10.95 5.63 -10.95
N ALA A 12 -10.55 4.38 -10.70
CA ALA A 12 -11.29 3.20 -11.15
C ALA A 12 -12.70 3.15 -10.55
N ILE A 13 -12.86 3.49 -9.26
CA ILE A 13 -14.17 3.59 -8.61
C ILE A 13 -15.01 4.68 -9.28
N LEU A 14 -14.48 5.89 -9.44
CA LEU A 14 -15.20 7.02 -10.04
C LEU A 14 -15.67 6.72 -11.47
N VAL A 15 -14.79 6.12 -12.30
CA VAL A 15 -15.14 5.74 -13.68
C VAL A 15 -16.20 4.64 -13.68
N SER A 16 -16.06 3.61 -12.84
CA SER A 16 -17.07 2.55 -12.75
C SER A 16 -18.45 3.07 -12.30
N MET A 17 -18.48 4.06 -11.40
CA MET A 17 -19.70 4.75 -10.97
C MET A 17 -20.29 5.61 -12.09
N LEU A 18 -19.45 6.31 -12.86
CA LEU A 18 -19.89 7.10 -14.01
C LEU A 18 -20.53 6.19 -15.06
N VAL A 19 -19.86 5.08 -15.40
CA VAL A 19 -20.39 4.06 -16.32
C VAL A 19 -21.71 3.49 -15.80
N GLY A 20 -21.78 3.14 -14.51
CA GLY A 20 -23.03 2.71 -13.87
C GLY A 20 -24.15 3.74 -14.03
N ARG A 21 -23.85 5.04 -13.85
CA ARG A 21 -24.81 6.14 -14.00
C ARG A 21 -25.21 6.42 -15.44
N LEU A 22 -24.36 6.13 -16.43
CA LEU A 22 -24.74 6.25 -17.84
C LEU A 22 -25.56 5.03 -18.29
N SER A 23 -25.22 3.84 -17.80
CA SER A 23 -25.88 2.59 -18.17
C SER A 23 -27.18 2.31 -17.38
N PHE A 24 -27.47 3.00 -16.27
CA PHE A 24 -28.64 2.64 -15.45
C PHE A 24 -29.97 2.76 -16.22
N ARG A 25 -30.09 3.76 -17.11
CA ARG A 25 -31.27 3.94 -17.98
C ARG A 25 -31.43 2.80 -18.98
N TYR A 26 -30.32 2.34 -19.56
CA TYR A 26 -30.30 1.20 -20.48
C TYR A 26 -30.83 -0.08 -19.82
N PHE A 27 -30.47 -0.31 -18.56
CA PHE A 27 -30.95 -1.46 -17.80
C PHE A 27 -32.34 -1.26 -17.16
N LYS A 28 -33.03 -0.14 -17.41
CA LYS A 28 -34.35 0.21 -16.85
C LYS A 28 -34.38 0.13 -15.31
N LEU A 29 -33.32 0.59 -14.65
CA LEU A 29 -33.23 0.63 -13.19
C LEU A 29 -33.97 1.85 -12.63
N SER A 30 -34.63 1.69 -11.48
CA SER A 30 -35.25 2.78 -10.73
C SER A 30 -34.20 3.67 -10.05
N ASN A 31 -34.52 4.95 -9.82
CA ASN A 31 -33.69 5.85 -9.01
C ASN A 31 -33.46 5.30 -7.59
N ALA A 32 -34.45 4.61 -7.02
CA ALA A 32 -34.31 3.97 -5.71
C ALA A 32 -33.26 2.85 -5.73
N GLN A 33 -33.25 2.05 -6.79
CA GLN A 33 -32.25 0.98 -6.99
C GLN A 33 -30.84 1.55 -7.16
N TRP A 34 -30.70 2.68 -7.87
CA TRP A 34 -29.41 3.37 -8.01
C TRP A 34 -28.90 3.94 -6.68
N THR A 35 -29.77 4.52 -5.86
CA THR A 35 -29.39 5.02 -4.53
C THR A 35 -28.96 3.86 -3.63
N LEU A 36 -29.73 2.79 -3.57
CA LEU A 36 -29.40 1.59 -2.79
C LEU A 36 -28.07 0.98 -3.23
N PHE A 37 -27.79 0.94 -4.54
CA PHE A 37 -26.50 0.48 -5.05
C PHE A 37 -25.34 1.35 -4.58
N LYS A 38 -25.43 2.68 -4.69
CA LYS A 38 -24.38 3.58 -4.19
C LYS A 38 -24.15 3.41 -2.69
N ASP A 39 -25.22 3.30 -1.91
CA ASP A 39 -25.14 3.14 -0.46
C ASP A 39 -24.50 1.80 -0.07
N SER A 40 -24.74 0.77 -0.89
CA SER A 40 -24.10 -0.54 -0.73
C SER A 40 -22.58 -0.50 -0.95
N ILE A 41 -22.07 0.39 -1.81
CA ILE A 41 -20.62 0.56 -2.02
C ILE A 41 -20.00 1.18 -0.77
N TRP A 42 -20.57 2.27 -0.26
CA TRP A 42 -20.07 2.94 0.94
C TRP A 42 -20.12 2.03 2.17
N SER A 43 -21.25 1.40 2.43
CA SER A 43 -21.37 0.43 3.52
C SER A 43 -20.47 -0.78 3.31
N GLY A 44 -20.29 -1.24 2.07
CA GLY A 44 -19.38 -2.33 1.71
C GLY A 44 -17.93 -2.02 2.04
N VAL A 45 -17.45 -0.79 1.80
CA VAL A 45 -16.09 -0.37 2.17
C VAL A 45 -15.87 -0.47 3.68
N PHE A 46 -16.84 -0.02 4.49
CA PHE A 46 -16.74 -0.11 5.95
C PHE A 46 -16.76 -1.56 6.44
N VAL A 47 -17.67 -2.38 5.91
CA VAL A 47 -17.75 -3.83 6.23
C VAL A 47 -16.45 -4.53 5.83
N GLY A 48 -15.95 -4.25 4.63
CA GLY A 48 -14.68 -4.77 4.14
C GLY A 48 -13.49 -4.41 5.02
N LEU A 49 -13.38 -3.14 5.44
CA LEU A 49 -12.31 -2.68 6.32
C LEU A 49 -12.37 -3.36 7.69
N LEU A 50 -13.56 -3.48 8.27
CA LEU A 50 -13.77 -4.17 9.55
C LEU A 50 -13.38 -5.65 9.44
N CYS A 51 -13.89 -6.35 8.43
CA CYS A 51 -13.58 -7.76 8.19
C CYS A 51 -12.09 -7.98 7.87
N ALA A 52 -11.45 -7.06 7.13
CA ALA A 52 -10.02 -7.11 6.85
C ALA A 52 -9.19 -7.03 8.14
N ARG A 53 -9.58 -6.15 9.07
CA ARG A 53 -8.88 -6.00 10.36
C ARG A 53 -9.12 -7.22 11.25
N ILE A 54 -10.38 -7.61 11.44
CA ILE A 54 -10.73 -8.77 12.28
C ILE A 54 -10.03 -10.02 11.76
N GLY A 55 -10.11 -10.29 10.46
CA GLY A 55 -9.48 -11.46 9.89
C GLY A 55 -7.95 -11.44 9.99
N PHE A 56 -7.30 -10.28 9.90
CA PHE A 56 -5.85 -10.17 10.16
C PHE A 56 -5.50 -10.49 11.61
N VAL A 57 -6.26 -9.95 12.55
CA VAL A 57 -6.07 -10.19 14.00
C VAL A 57 -6.30 -11.66 14.32
N LEU A 58 -7.33 -12.29 13.74
CA LEU A 58 -7.61 -13.72 13.90
C LEU A 58 -6.46 -14.61 13.40
N PHE A 59 -5.79 -14.23 12.32
CA PHE A 59 -4.63 -14.98 11.82
C PHE A 59 -3.36 -14.78 12.64
N ASN A 60 -3.29 -13.74 13.46
CA ASN A 60 -2.11 -13.40 14.26
C ASN A 60 -2.46 -13.31 15.75
N LEU A 61 -3.44 -14.09 16.22
CA LEU A 61 -4.01 -13.97 17.56
C LEU A 61 -2.94 -14.04 18.64
N GLU A 62 -1.99 -14.97 18.50
CA GLU A 62 -0.91 -15.18 19.46
C GLU A 62 -0.12 -13.89 19.73
N ALA A 63 0.15 -13.08 18.70
CA ALA A 63 0.86 -11.81 18.84
C ALA A 63 0.05 -10.73 19.56
N TYR A 64 -1.29 -10.79 19.51
CA TYR A 64 -2.16 -9.79 20.12
C TYR A 64 -2.65 -10.17 21.52
N LEU A 65 -2.49 -11.42 21.94
CA LEU A 65 -2.87 -11.88 23.29
C LEU A 65 -2.01 -11.22 24.37
N GLU A 66 -0.73 -10.99 24.10
CA GLU A 66 0.20 -10.33 25.04
C GLU A 66 -0.12 -8.85 25.21
N HIS A 67 -0.54 -8.17 24.13
CA HIS A 67 -0.85 -6.73 24.14
C HIS A 67 -2.17 -6.41 23.38
N PRO A 68 -3.35 -6.59 24.01
CA PRO A 68 -4.65 -6.44 23.33
C PRO A 68 -4.95 -5.03 22.79
N ILE A 69 -4.32 -3.99 23.38
CA ILE A 69 -4.47 -2.60 22.94
C ILE A 69 -3.94 -2.39 21.52
N GLU A 70 -3.02 -3.23 21.06
CA GLU A 70 -2.46 -3.17 19.70
C GLU A 70 -3.46 -3.56 18.62
N ILE A 71 -4.53 -4.28 18.98
CA ILE A 71 -5.65 -4.58 18.07
C ILE A 71 -6.30 -3.28 17.57
N ILE A 72 -6.34 -2.22 18.39
CA ILE A 72 -6.95 -0.93 18.04
C ILE A 72 -5.94 0.01 17.36
N LYS A 73 -4.63 -0.20 17.55
CA LYS A 73 -3.59 0.60 16.89
C LYS A 73 -3.62 0.35 15.38
N LEU A 74 -4.18 1.32 14.65
CA LEU A 74 -4.30 1.34 13.18
C LEU A 74 -2.99 1.72 12.45
N GLN A 75 -1.96 2.06 13.21
CA GLN A 75 -0.67 2.52 12.68
C GLN A 75 0.18 1.36 12.16
N ASP A 76 -0.04 0.15 12.70
CA ASP A 76 0.55 -1.07 12.20
C ASP A 76 -0.28 -1.52 10.99
N MET A 77 0.37 -1.74 9.84
CA MET A 77 -0.27 -2.03 8.54
C MET A 77 -1.00 -3.40 8.47
N GLY A 78 -1.51 -3.91 9.58
CA GLY A 78 -2.12 -5.23 9.73
C GLY A 78 -3.57 -5.29 9.25
N PHE A 79 -3.77 -5.43 7.94
CA PHE A 79 -5.06 -5.70 7.31
C PHE A 79 -4.96 -6.85 6.31
N SER A 80 -5.94 -7.74 6.34
CA SER A 80 -6.06 -8.79 5.32
C SER A 80 -6.88 -8.28 4.14
N LEU A 81 -6.18 -7.83 3.09
CA LEU A 81 -6.81 -7.31 1.88
C LEU A 81 -7.79 -8.31 1.25
N TYR A 82 -7.42 -9.59 1.19
CA TYR A 82 -8.24 -10.63 0.57
C TYR A 82 -9.58 -10.82 1.28
N ILE A 83 -9.57 -10.86 2.62
CA ILE A 83 -10.79 -11.01 3.43
C ILE A 83 -11.68 -9.78 3.27
N GLY A 84 -11.08 -8.58 3.31
CA GLY A 84 -11.83 -7.33 3.15
C GLY A 84 -12.50 -7.21 1.79
N VAL A 85 -11.78 -7.52 0.71
CA VAL A 85 -12.32 -7.50 -0.66
C VAL A 85 -13.43 -8.54 -0.78
N PHE A 86 -13.22 -9.77 -0.30
CA PHE A 86 -14.24 -10.81 -0.36
C PHE A 86 -15.51 -10.43 0.39
N ALA A 87 -15.39 -9.92 1.62
CA ALA A 87 -16.52 -9.42 2.40
C ALA A 87 -17.25 -8.26 1.72
N THR A 88 -16.52 -7.33 1.11
CA THR A 88 -17.10 -6.20 0.36
C THR A 88 -17.91 -6.68 -0.84
N VAL A 89 -17.37 -7.64 -1.61
CA VAL A 89 -18.07 -8.19 -2.78
C VAL A 89 -19.33 -8.92 -2.35
N LEU A 90 -19.25 -9.79 -1.34
CA LEU A 90 -20.41 -10.50 -0.80
C LEU A 90 -21.49 -9.53 -0.29
N TRP A 91 -21.08 -8.48 0.42
CA TRP A 91 -21.99 -7.45 0.92
C TRP A 91 -22.75 -6.74 -0.21
N ILE A 92 -22.04 -6.31 -1.24
CA ILE A 92 -22.63 -5.64 -2.41
C ILE A 92 -23.57 -6.60 -3.15
N LEU A 93 -23.18 -7.85 -3.37
CA LEU A 93 -24.03 -8.85 -4.04
C LEU A 93 -25.31 -9.13 -3.23
N TRP A 94 -25.18 -9.25 -1.91
CA TRP A 94 -26.31 -9.49 -1.01
C TRP A 94 -27.29 -8.32 -0.98
N LYS A 95 -26.83 -7.08 -0.78
CA LYS A 95 -27.70 -5.89 -0.77
C LYS A 95 -28.37 -5.63 -2.11
N ASN A 96 -27.75 -6.07 -3.21
CA ASN A 96 -28.22 -5.80 -4.57
C ASN A 96 -28.73 -7.04 -5.29
N TYR A 97 -29.19 -8.07 -4.56
CA TYR A 97 -29.69 -9.31 -5.16
C TYR A 97 -30.85 -9.09 -6.17
N ALA A 98 -31.60 -8.00 -6.00
CA ALA A 98 -32.70 -7.59 -6.88
C ALA A 98 -32.25 -6.85 -8.15
N LEU A 99 -30.98 -6.47 -8.27
CA LEU A 99 -30.46 -5.81 -9.48
C LEU A 99 -30.20 -6.82 -10.60
N LYS A 100 -30.26 -6.34 -11.84
CA LYS A 100 -29.92 -7.16 -13.00
C LYS A 100 -28.45 -7.56 -12.94
N LYS A 101 -28.16 -8.88 -12.94
CA LYS A 101 -26.79 -9.42 -12.90
C LYS A 101 -25.87 -8.79 -13.96
N ARG A 102 -26.38 -8.52 -15.18
CA ARG A 102 -25.64 -7.86 -16.26
C ARG A 102 -25.11 -6.47 -15.88
N PHE A 103 -25.85 -5.71 -15.06
CA PHE A 103 -25.42 -4.40 -14.59
C PHE A 103 -24.29 -4.50 -13.57
N ILE A 104 -24.42 -5.42 -12.60
CA ILE A 104 -23.38 -5.69 -11.60
C ILE A 104 -22.09 -6.14 -12.31
N ILE A 105 -22.20 -7.13 -13.21
CA ILE A 105 -21.06 -7.64 -13.98
C ILE A 105 -20.36 -6.49 -14.72
N LEU A 106 -21.10 -5.61 -15.39
CA LEU A 106 -20.54 -4.48 -16.11
C LEU A 106 -19.75 -3.51 -15.22
N ILE A 107 -20.23 -3.20 -14.02
CA ILE A 107 -19.49 -2.32 -13.08
C ILE A 107 -18.23 -3.01 -12.55
N PHE A 108 -18.34 -4.28 -12.15
CA PHE A 108 -17.18 -5.01 -11.63
C PHE A 108 -16.12 -5.27 -12.70
N THR A 109 -16.52 -5.57 -13.95
CA THR A 109 -15.57 -5.77 -15.05
C THR A 109 -14.88 -4.48 -15.44
N THR A 110 -15.61 -3.36 -15.49
CA THR A 110 -14.99 -2.04 -15.76
C THR A 110 -14.00 -1.64 -14.67
N PHE A 111 -14.37 -1.79 -13.39
CA PHE A 111 -13.47 -1.56 -12.27
C PHE A 111 -12.21 -2.45 -12.33
N ALA A 112 -12.38 -3.75 -12.56
CA ALA A 112 -11.28 -4.71 -12.63
C ALA A 112 -10.36 -4.42 -13.83
N LEU A 113 -10.91 -4.13 -15.00
CA LEU A 113 -10.14 -3.84 -16.20
C LEU A 113 -9.27 -2.59 -16.03
N ILE A 114 -9.85 -1.50 -15.50
CA ILE A 114 -9.10 -0.26 -15.24
C ILE A 114 -8.01 -0.51 -14.20
N SER A 115 -8.33 -1.21 -13.11
CA SER A 115 -7.37 -1.48 -12.03
C SER A 115 -6.19 -2.34 -12.49
N VAL A 116 -6.46 -3.43 -13.23
CA VAL A 116 -5.43 -4.34 -13.74
C VAL A 116 -4.55 -3.68 -14.79
N THR A 117 -5.15 -3.00 -15.77
CA THR A 117 -4.39 -2.32 -16.83
C THR A 117 -3.53 -1.17 -16.27
N SER A 118 -4.08 -0.37 -15.36
CA SER A 118 -3.32 0.70 -14.69
C SER A 118 -2.21 0.16 -13.81
N HIS A 119 -2.45 -0.93 -13.07
CA HIS A 119 -1.42 -1.54 -12.22
C HIS A 119 -0.28 -2.13 -13.07
N TYR A 120 -0.61 -2.77 -14.19
CA TYR A 120 0.37 -3.28 -15.14
C TYR A 120 1.22 -2.14 -15.73
N ALA A 121 0.59 -1.06 -16.19
CA ALA A 121 1.30 0.13 -16.69
C ALA A 121 2.18 0.77 -15.62
N TYR A 122 1.66 0.91 -14.39
CA TYR A 122 2.41 1.44 -13.26
C TYR A 122 3.62 0.59 -12.91
N ARG A 123 3.48 -0.75 -12.90
CA ARG A 123 4.57 -1.71 -12.70
C ARG A 123 5.68 -1.50 -13.73
N GLN A 124 5.34 -1.35 -15.01
CA GLN A 124 6.31 -1.12 -16.07
C GLN A 124 7.06 0.22 -15.88
N ILE A 125 6.33 1.28 -15.52
CA ILE A 125 6.91 2.58 -15.22
C ILE A 125 7.86 2.50 -14.02
N GLN A 126 7.45 1.82 -12.93
CA GLN A 126 8.29 1.65 -11.74
C GLN A 126 9.56 0.84 -12.04
N LEU A 127 9.47 -0.22 -12.85
CA LEU A 127 10.65 -0.99 -13.26
C LEU A 127 11.67 -0.12 -14.00
N LYS A 128 11.20 0.86 -14.80
CA LYS A 128 12.06 1.86 -15.44
C LYS A 128 12.73 2.81 -14.45
N TYR A 129 12.06 3.15 -13.34
CA TYR A 129 12.62 4.01 -12.28
C TYR A 129 13.46 3.25 -11.24
N GLN A 130 13.29 1.94 -11.11
CA GLN A 130 14.07 1.07 -10.23
C GLN A 130 15.48 0.75 -10.76
N GLN A 131 15.79 1.13 -12.00
CA GLN A 131 17.18 1.25 -12.41
C GLN A 131 17.83 2.32 -11.54
N PHE A 132 18.78 1.89 -10.69
CA PHE A 132 19.56 2.74 -9.79
C PHE A 132 19.94 4.05 -10.51
N SER A 133 19.23 5.12 -10.18
CA SER A 133 19.63 6.47 -10.54
C SER A 133 21.07 6.67 -10.09
N GLU A 134 21.80 7.56 -10.77
CA GLU A 134 23.11 8.04 -10.31
C GLU A 134 22.93 8.87 -9.05
N VAL A 135 22.54 8.20 -7.96
CA VAL A 135 22.42 8.79 -6.65
C VAL A 135 23.84 8.98 -6.13
N SER A 136 24.33 10.20 -6.26
CA SER A 136 25.54 10.67 -5.60
C SER A 136 25.15 11.19 -4.21
N LEU A 137 25.76 10.63 -3.18
CA LEU A 137 25.49 10.99 -1.78
C LEU A 137 26.76 11.54 -1.15
N LEU A 138 26.62 12.42 -0.17
CA LEU A 138 27.75 13.01 0.53
C LEU A 138 28.16 12.13 1.70
N ASN A 139 29.43 11.75 1.76
CA ASN A 139 29.99 11.07 2.92
C ASN A 139 30.17 12.03 4.11
N LEU A 140 30.69 11.51 5.23
CA LEU A 140 30.98 12.30 6.44
C LEU A 140 31.91 13.50 6.17
N GLN A 141 32.76 13.40 5.15
CA GLN A 141 33.70 14.42 4.70
C GLN A 141 33.12 15.34 3.60
N GLN A 142 31.81 15.28 3.35
CA GLN A 142 31.11 16.04 2.30
C GLN A 142 31.65 15.77 0.88
N GLN A 143 32.26 14.62 0.67
CA GLN A 143 32.68 14.19 -0.65
C GLN A 143 31.57 13.38 -1.32
N PRO A 144 31.30 13.61 -2.61
CA PRO A 144 30.33 12.82 -3.35
C PRO A 144 30.83 11.38 -3.51
N ILE A 145 30.00 10.43 -3.05
CA ILE A 145 30.14 9.00 -3.26
C ILE A 145 28.96 8.52 -4.07
N GLU A 146 29.24 7.93 -5.23
CA GLU A 146 28.24 7.29 -6.06
C GLU A 146 27.87 5.92 -5.50
N LEU A 147 26.58 5.67 -5.31
CA LEU A 147 26.08 4.37 -4.85
C LEU A 147 26.37 3.22 -5.83
N LYS A 148 26.55 3.53 -7.13
CA LYS A 148 26.92 2.54 -8.15
C LYS A 148 28.21 1.78 -7.83
N LYS A 149 29.15 2.38 -7.07
CA LYS A 149 30.42 1.76 -6.65
C LYS A 149 30.25 0.54 -5.73
N PHE A 150 29.06 0.37 -5.16
CA PHE A 150 28.73 -0.73 -4.25
C PHE A 150 27.90 -1.84 -4.92
N LEU A 151 27.53 -1.69 -6.20
CA LEU A 151 26.84 -2.74 -6.95
C LEU A 151 27.71 -4.01 -7.03
N GLY A 152 27.08 -5.18 -6.89
CA GLY A 152 27.75 -6.48 -6.92
C GLY A 152 28.43 -6.90 -5.62
N LYS A 153 28.41 -6.06 -4.57
CA LYS A 153 28.88 -6.42 -3.22
C LYS A 153 27.70 -6.37 -2.23
N PRO A 154 27.56 -7.34 -1.31
CA PRO A 154 26.60 -7.24 -0.22
C PRO A 154 26.91 -5.96 0.59
N THR A 155 26.04 -4.97 0.47
CA THR A 155 26.23 -3.65 1.06
C THR A 155 24.96 -3.26 1.79
N VAL A 156 25.10 -2.84 3.04
CA VAL A 156 24.00 -2.27 3.82
C VAL A 156 24.21 -0.76 3.89
N ILE A 157 23.23 -0.01 3.41
CA ILE A 157 23.25 1.46 3.45
C ILE A 157 22.34 1.89 4.59
N ASN A 158 22.93 2.51 5.61
CA ASN A 158 22.18 3.04 6.75
C ASN A 158 22.08 4.58 6.66
N LEU A 159 20.88 5.10 6.44
CA LEU A 159 20.59 6.53 6.45
C LEU A 159 20.26 6.94 7.89
N TRP A 160 21.17 7.65 8.55
CA TRP A 160 20.99 8.02 9.95
C TRP A 160 21.34 9.47 10.22
N ALA A 161 20.86 9.98 11.35
CA ALA A 161 21.21 11.28 11.88
C ALA A 161 21.50 11.17 13.37
N SER A 162 22.39 12.02 13.89
CA SER A 162 22.77 12.01 15.31
C SER A 162 21.60 12.22 16.26
N TRP A 163 20.56 12.91 15.79
CA TRP A 163 19.34 13.20 16.54
C TRP A 163 18.23 12.13 16.38
N CYS A 164 18.42 11.10 15.55
CA CYS A 164 17.42 10.06 15.28
C CYS A 164 17.44 8.98 16.39
N PRO A 165 16.41 8.89 17.25
CA PRO A 165 16.37 7.91 18.34
C PRO A 165 16.34 6.43 17.90
N PRO A 166 15.58 6.01 16.86
CA PRO A 166 15.65 4.62 16.41
C PRO A 166 17.03 4.28 15.83
N CYS A 167 17.64 5.19 15.06
CA CYS A 167 18.97 4.99 14.50
C CYS A 167 20.04 4.76 15.58
N ARG A 168 19.97 5.49 16.70
CA ARG A 168 20.88 5.29 17.85
C ARG A 168 20.72 3.92 18.50
N ARG A 169 19.50 3.38 18.53
CA ARG A 169 19.21 2.03 19.08
C ARG A 169 19.71 0.92 18.15
N GLU A 170 19.75 1.16 16.85
CA GLU A 170 20.21 0.19 15.84
C GLU A 170 21.75 0.12 15.70
N MET A 171 22.45 1.21 16.01
CA MET A 171 23.91 1.30 15.85
C MET A 171 24.74 0.22 16.57
N PRO A 172 24.44 -0.17 17.82
CA PRO A 172 25.17 -1.25 18.50
C PRO A 172 25.07 -2.58 17.75
N VAL A 173 23.88 -2.90 17.24
CA VAL A 173 23.62 -4.14 16.48
C VAL A 173 24.37 -4.12 15.16
N LEU A 174 24.39 -2.99 14.45
CA LEU A 174 25.14 -2.82 13.20
C LEU A 174 26.66 -2.92 13.42
N SER A 175 27.16 -2.38 14.54
CA SER A 175 28.58 -2.47 14.92
C SER A 175 28.99 -3.92 15.19
N GLU A 176 28.15 -4.68 15.88
CA GLU A 176 28.37 -6.11 16.11
C GLU A 176 28.31 -6.91 14.80
N ALA A 177 27.34 -6.64 13.94
CA ALA A 177 27.22 -7.26 12.63
C ALA A 177 28.46 -7.00 11.75
N GLN A 178 29.02 -5.79 11.78
CA GLN A 178 30.23 -5.45 11.02
C GLN A 178 31.47 -6.23 11.50
N LYS A 179 31.56 -6.53 12.79
CA LYS A 179 32.61 -7.40 13.35
C LYS A 179 32.42 -8.86 12.92
N LYS A 180 31.18 -9.34 12.88
CA LYS A 180 30.84 -10.72 12.50
C LYS A 180 30.96 -10.98 11.00
N TYR A 181 30.69 -9.98 10.17
CA TYR A 181 30.69 -10.07 8.71
C TYR A 181 31.65 -9.05 8.08
N PRO A 182 32.97 -9.25 8.17
CA PRO A 182 33.96 -8.29 7.65
C PRO A 182 33.89 -8.10 6.12
N ASN A 183 33.35 -9.07 5.39
CA ASN A 183 33.18 -9.02 3.93
C ASN A 183 31.95 -8.22 3.49
N VAL A 184 31.06 -7.86 4.41
CA VAL A 184 29.89 -7.01 4.15
C VAL A 184 30.24 -5.57 4.53
N LYS A 185 30.09 -4.63 3.60
CA LYS A 185 30.26 -3.21 3.92
C LYS A 185 28.96 -2.69 4.53
N LEU A 186 28.93 -2.49 5.85
CA LEU A 186 27.77 -1.93 6.57
C LEU A 186 27.89 -0.43 6.84
N ASN A 187 29.05 0.18 6.62
CA ASN A 187 29.31 1.59 6.92
C ASN A 187 29.29 2.46 5.65
N LEU A 188 28.08 2.80 5.17
CA LEU A 188 27.88 4.06 4.45
C LEU A 188 27.08 5.01 5.34
N SER A 189 27.77 5.55 6.34
CA SER A 189 27.25 6.50 7.31
C SER A 189 27.01 7.84 6.62
N LEU A 190 25.79 8.03 6.13
CA LEU A 190 25.37 9.27 5.48
C LEU A 190 24.76 10.17 6.53
N LEU A 191 25.50 11.20 6.94
CA LEU A 191 25.02 12.18 7.90
C LEU A 191 24.10 13.14 7.14
N ILE A 192 22.80 12.99 7.31
CA ILE A 192 21.84 14.01 6.90
C ILE A 192 22.05 15.20 7.85
N LYS A 193 23.00 16.08 7.53
CA LYS A 193 23.10 17.39 8.17
C LYS A 193 21.83 18.14 7.78
N MET A 194 20.90 18.27 8.72
CA MET A 194 19.85 19.27 8.62
C MET A 194 20.59 20.61 8.57
N LYS A 195 20.69 21.20 7.38
CA LYS A 195 21.10 22.59 7.25
C LYS A 195 19.96 23.35 7.92
N MET A 196 20.12 23.65 9.21
CA MET A 196 19.25 24.61 9.88
C MET A 196 19.41 25.91 9.10
N LEU A 197 18.38 26.23 8.32
CA LEU A 197 18.10 27.61 7.95
C LEU A 197 17.74 28.38 9.22
#